data_AF-A0A2E8JSJ6-F1
#
_entry.id   AF-A0A2E8JSJ6-F1
#
_cell.length_a   1.000
_cell.length_b   1.000
_cell.length_c   1.000
_cell.angle_alpha   90.00
_cell.angle_beta   90.00
_cell.angle_gamma   90.00
#
_symmetry.space_group_name_H-M   'P 1'
#
loop_
_entity.id
_entity.type
_entity.pdbx_description
1 polymer ?
#
loop_
_entity_poly.entity_id
_entity_poly.type
_entity_poly.pdbx_seq_one_letter_code
_entity_poly.pdbx_strand_id
1 'polypeptide(L)'
;MRISRRLKYVLAVPAFLVATIALQFGNVQLANAATLTWDGSAGDNNFSTGANWSTGSAPTNGDVINFDISALSAHATLNNDISNLSLAGINVTGAANDYNSYTITGNAFTLTGPVTNNVAYDDYAITFNINNNITLGANVAMTGVFSFGGTINTAGYNLSIGATTSACGTMINRLSGSGDVTLNATQYGGYTLSDSPAYTGSVTVNSGTLVAVDPAALNTAEGVQVTGSGKLSLYSGANSTWTVPMTLGGSGWIAAQHGSTGFCSGGSDPDVYTATLSGPVTLTSNFLYNGSDNLTITGTYTSNGHTFTVNSGATGTLTTPDGSEEAGAVETNIDGDQPTTHTNVVYRETATLNGTRDSISVASGGTLKGTGSVNDLYNDGVVAPGNSPGTLNVLETYSGSGALEIEILNKDTYDQLRVGENYTGGSNAVSLYSGATLNLVMFDGWSVNNGDQFTIIDNRSSTAVSGTFEGLAEGQQFSIDGITFNITYVGGDGNDIVITALNSGTDPSTPNTGVMKLVQSNPALVAGLGIITAGLLIVLAVRRKVTQ
;
A
#
# COMPACT_ATOMS: atom_id res chain seq x y z
N MET A 1 24.07 80.97 -75.87
CA MET A 1 23.76 79.54 -75.99
C MET A 1 24.63 78.77 -75.00
N ARG A 2 24.04 77.76 -74.35
CA ARG A 2 24.42 77.14 -73.07
C ARG A 2 25.77 76.38 -73.11
N ILE A 3 26.62 76.64 -72.11
CA ILE A 3 26.97 75.79 -70.93
C ILE A 3 28.03 74.72 -71.21
N SER A 4 29.17 74.84 -70.53
CA SER A 4 29.92 73.69 -70.04
C SER A 4 30.55 74.04 -68.69
N ARG A 5 30.18 73.32 -67.62
CA ARG A 5 31.14 72.55 -66.77
C ARG A 5 30.51 72.03 -65.47
N ARG A 6 30.88 70.77 -65.21
CA ARG A 6 31.14 70.10 -63.91
C ARG A 6 30.01 69.33 -63.22
N LEU A 7 30.08 68.01 -63.46
CA LEU A 7 30.51 66.95 -62.51
C LEU A 7 29.72 66.76 -61.20
N LYS A 8 29.45 65.46 -60.96
CA LYS A 8 29.06 64.77 -59.71
C LYS A 8 27.55 64.62 -59.53
N TYR A 9 26.99 63.44 -59.81
CA TYR A 9 26.08 62.72 -58.90
C TYR A 9 26.06 61.24 -59.33
N VAL A 10 26.88 60.48 -58.60
CA VAL A 10 26.85 59.03 -58.48
C VAL A 10 25.79 58.71 -57.42
N LEU A 11 25.00 57.65 -57.67
CA LEU A 11 24.17 56.92 -56.70
C LEU A 11 23.06 57.70 -55.97
N ALA A 12 21.83 57.64 -56.49
CA ALA A 12 20.63 58.03 -55.75
C ALA A 12 19.38 57.20 -56.15
N VAL A 13 19.49 55.87 -56.17
CA VAL A 13 18.33 54.95 -56.08
C VAL A 13 18.87 53.69 -55.41
N PRO A 14 18.72 53.49 -54.08
CA PRO A 14 17.45 52.97 -53.53
C PRO A 14 17.23 53.35 -52.05
N ALA A 15 16.56 54.47 -51.76
CA ALA A 15 16.15 54.79 -50.38
C ALA A 15 14.64 54.54 -50.12
N PHE A 16 13.85 54.34 -51.18
CA PHE A 16 12.38 54.28 -51.06
C PHE A 16 11.81 52.87 -50.91
N LEU A 17 12.55 51.81 -51.26
CA LEU A 17 12.08 50.42 -51.12
C LEU A 17 12.38 49.82 -49.73
N VAL A 18 13.38 50.36 -49.02
CA VAL A 18 13.77 49.89 -47.68
C VAL A 18 12.83 50.45 -46.60
N ALA A 19 12.28 51.65 -46.80
CA ALA A 19 11.34 52.27 -45.85
C ALA A 19 9.97 51.56 -45.83
N THR A 20 9.50 51.02 -46.96
CA THR A 20 8.21 50.31 -47.04
C THR A 20 8.27 48.88 -46.50
N ILE A 21 9.44 48.23 -46.50
CA ILE A 21 9.63 46.92 -45.85
C ILE A 21 9.82 47.12 -44.32
N ALA A 22 10.53 48.17 -43.89
CA ALA A 22 10.67 48.48 -42.46
C ALA A 22 9.34 48.87 -41.78
N LEU A 23 8.42 49.52 -42.50
CA LEU A 23 7.07 49.83 -41.99
C LEU A 23 6.11 48.63 -41.96
N GLN A 24 6.44 47.52 -42.65
CA GLN A 24 5.67 46.26 -42.58
C GLN A 24 6.16 45.31 -41.48
N PHE A 25 7.35 45.54 -40.91
CA PHE A 25 7.89 44.79 -39.75
C PHE A 25 7.93 45.59 -38.45
N GLY A 26 7.63 46.90 -38.47
CA GLY A 26 7.67 47.79 -37.30
C GLY A 26 6.62 47.51 -36.21
N ASN A 27 5.69 46.58 -36.44
CA ASN A 27 4.69 46.13 -35.48
C ASN A 27 4.71 44.62 -35.25
N VAL A 28 5.80 43.92 -35.60
CA VAL A 28 6.03 42.62 -34.96
C VAL A 28 6.60 42.94 -33.59
N GLN A 29 5.71 43.25 -32.63
CA GLN A 29 6.05 42.95 -31.24
C GLN A 29 6.37 41.46 -31.24
N LEU A 30 7.66 41.12 -31.12
CA LEU A 30 8.03 39.86 -30.52
C LEU A 30 7.33 39.90 -29.16
N ALA A 31 6.18 39.24 -29.05
CA ALA A 31 5.48 39.10 -27.79
C ALA A 31 6.49 38.43 -26.86
N ASN A 32 7.05 39.22 -25.94
CA ASN A 32 7.85 38.66 -24.88
C ASN A 32 6.91 37.77 -24.08
N ALA A 33 7.27 36.49 -23.93
CA ALA A 33 6.60 35.59 -23.02
C ALA A 33 6.45 36.27 -21.66
N ALA A 34 5.21 36.58 -21.28
CA ALA A 34 4.88 37.19 -20.01
C ALA A 34 4.60 36.09 -18.98
N THR A 35 4.78 36.42 -17.71
CA THR A 35 4.30 35.60 -16.60
C THR A 35 3.10 36.30 -15.98
N LEU A 36 1.93 35.67 -16.03
CA LEU A 36 0.68 36.21 -15.51
C LEU A 36 0.24 35.42 -14.29
N THR A 37 -0.18 36.09 -13.23
CA THR A 37 -0.74 35.43 -12.04
C THR A 37 -2.25 35.65 -12.04
N TRP A 38 -3.02 34.57 -11.86
CA TRP A 38 -4.46 34.67 -11.66
C TRP A 38 -4.77 35.35 -10.33
N ASP A 39 -5.52 36.44 -10.36
CA ASP A 39 -6.00 37.16 -9.18
C ASP A 39 -7.53 37.20 -9.08
N GLY A 40 -8.25 36.85 -10.15
CA GLY A 40 -9.70 36.75 -10.18
C GLY A 40 -10.45 38.08 -9.97
N SER A 41 -9.78 39.23 -10.12
CA SER A 41 -10.33 40.53 -9.73
C SER A 41 -11.55 40.99 -10.53
N ALA A 42 -11.82 40.40 -11.71
CA ALA A 42 -13.00 40.71 -12.51
C ALA A 42 -14.25 39.90 -12.10
N GLY A 43 -14.06 38.77 -11.40
CA GLY A 43 -15.14 37.95 -10.83
C GLY A 43 -15.90 37.05 -11.81
N ASP A 44 -15.52 36.97 -13.09
CA ASP A 44 -16.19 36.17 -14.13
C ASP A 44 -15.52 34.82 -14.44
N ASN A 45 -14.37 34.54 -13.81
CA ASN A 45 -13.57 33.32 -13.95
C ASN A 45 -13.11 32.97 -15.38
N ASN A 46 -13.13 33.92 -16.33
CA ASN A 46 -12.70 33.70 -17.71
C ASN A 46 -11.24 34.09 -17.93
N PHE A 47 -10.51 33.29 -18.71
CA PHE A 47 -9.12 33.57 -19.07
C PHE A 47 -9.01 34.78 -20.00
N SER A 48 -9.98 35.00 -20.90
CA SER A 48 -9.99 36.13 -21.82
C SER A 48 -10.20 37.50 -21.15
N THR A 49 -10.65 37.52 -19.89
CA THR A 49 -10.84 38.75 -19.12
C THR A 49 -9.53 39.16 -18.48
N GLY A 50 -8.82 40.09 -19.12
CA GLY A 50 -7.50 40.55 -18.68
C GLY A 50 -7.43 41.08 -17.25
N ALA A 51 -8.54 41.60 -16.72
CA ALA A 51 -8.64 42.08 -15.33
C ALA A 51 -8.60 40.95 -14.27
N ASN A 52 -8.65 39.67 -14.65
CA ASN A 52 -8.40 38.54 -13.72
C ASN A 52 -6.91 38.18 -13.58
N TRP A 53 -6.03 38.90 -14.28
CA TRP A 53 -4.61 38.61 -14.34
C TRP A 53 -3.79 39.80 -13.85
N SER A 54 -2.69 39.51 -13.17
CA SER A 54 -1.82 40.51 -12.53
C SER A 54 -1.27 41.61 -13.46
N THR A 55 -1.26 41.37 -14.77
CA THR A 55 -0.80 42.32 -15.80
C THR A 55 -1.94 43.17 -16.37
N GLY A 56 -3.20 42.90 -16.00
CA GLY A 56 -4.40 43.50 -16.59
C GLY A 56 -4.68 43.06 -18.03
N SER A 57 -3.94 42.09 -18.57
CA SER A 57 -4.06 41.57 -19.93
C SER A 57 -4.32 40.06 -19.90
N ALA A 58 -5.12 39.58 -20.86
CA ALA A 58 -5.39 38.14 -20.98
C ALA A 58 -4.15 37.38 -21.48
N PRO A 59 -3.98 36.09 -21.13
CA PRO A 59 -2.91 35.26 -21.64
C PRO A 59 -2.91 35.17 -23.16
N THR A 60 -1.72 35.16 -23.74
CA THR A 60 -1.46 34.98 -25.17
C THR A 60 -0.46 33.84 -25.40
N ASN A 61 -0.24 33.50 -26.66
CA ASN A 61 0.62 32.37 -27.01
C ASN A 61 2.09 32.63 -26.60
N GLY A 62 2.65 31.70 -25.84
CA GLY A 62 4.01 31.77 -25.31
C GLY A 62 4.07 32.24 -23.85
N ASP A 63 2.95 32.62 -23.24
CA ASP A 63 2.93 33.08 -21.86
C ASP A 63 2.99 31.92 -20.84
N VAL A 64 3.47 32.24 -19.64
CA VAL A 64 3.44 31.37 -18.46
C VAL A 64 2.35 31.87 -17.52
N ILE A 65 1.52 30.96 -17.00
CA ILE A 65 0.46 31.31 -16.04
C ILE A 65 0.75 30.75 -14.65
N ASN A 66 0.44 31.53 -13.62
CA ASN A 66 0.66 31.21 -12.22
C ASN A 66 -0.64 31.21 -11.43
N PHE A 67 -0.76 30.27 -10.50
CA PHE A 67 -1.86 30.15 -9.55
C PHE A 67 -1.31 30.11 -8.13
N ASP A 68 -1.86 30.94 -7.25
CA ASP A 68 -1.59 30.90 -5.82
C ASP A 68 -2.81 30.35 -5.09
N ILE A 69 -2.66 29.21 -4.43
CA ILE A 69 -3.74 28.54 -3.71
C ILE A 69 -4.00 29.21 -2.37
N SER A 70 -3.02 29.90 -1.78
CA SER A 70 -3.21 30.61 -0.52
C SER A 70 -4.19 31.78 -0.63
N ALA A 71 -4.50 32.21 -1.85
CA ALA A 71 -5.49 33.23 -2.15
C ALA A 71 -6.95 32.69 -2.18
N LEU A 72 -7.15 31.36 -2.14
CA LEU A 72 -8.49 30.77 -2.20
C LEU A 72 -9.17 30.73 -0.84
N SER A 73 -10.46 31.07 -0.83
CA SER A 73 -11.37 30.85 0.30
C SER A 73 -12.40 29.74 0.04
N ALA A 74 -12.45 29.23 -1.20
CA ALA A 74 -13.29 28.15 -1.67
C ALA A 74 -12.68 27.54 -2.96
N HIS A 75 -13.17 26.38 -3.39
CA HIS A 75 -12.84 25.83 -4.70
C HIS A 75 -13.19 26.80 -5.84
N ALA A 76 -12.26 27.02 -6.75
CA ALA A 76 -12.44 27.90 -7.90
C ALA A 76 -12.43 27.10 -9.21
N THR A 77 -13.53 27.21 -9.97
CA THR A 77 -13.58 26.66 -11.34
C THR A 77 -13.35 27.78 -12.33
N LEU A 78 -12.25 27.69 -13.07
CA LEU A 78 -11.82 28.65 -14.07
C LEU A 78 -12.13 28.14 -15.48
N ASN A 79 -12.45 29.07 -16.38
CA ASN A 79 -12.81 28.78 -17.75
C ASN A 79 -11.77 29.34 -18.72
N ASN A 80 -11.01 28.45 -19.35
CA ASN A 80 -10.21 28.82 -20.52
C ASN A 80 -11.13 28.97 -21.73
N ASP A 81 -11.57 30.18 -22.00
CA ASP A 81 -12.39 30.56 -23.15
C ASP A 81 -11.56 31.04 -24.35
N ILE A 82 -10.23 31.01 -24.25
CA ILE A 82 -9.31 31.41 -25.32
C ILE A 82 -9.09 30.23 -26.29
N SER A 83 -9.34 30.45 -27.58
CA SER A 83 -9.10 29.45 -28.62
C SER A 83 -7.61 29.38 -29.01
N ASN A 84 -7.08 28.18 -29.24
CA ASN A 84 -5.70 27.95 -29.70
C ASN A 84 -4.62 28.55 -28.79
N LEU A 85 -4.91 28.64 -27.49
CA LEU A 85 -3.96 29.10 -26.50
C LEU A 85 -2.77 28.13 -26.42
N SER A 86 -1.55 28.67 -26.44
CA SER A 86 -0.31 27.93 -26.24
C SER A 86 0.45 28.50 -25.05
N LEU A 87 0.59 27.72 -23.99
CA LEU A 87 1.25 28.15 -22.75
C LEU A 87 2.68 27.61 -22.69
N ALA A 88 3.63 28.49 -22.36
CA ALA A 88 5.03 28.12 -22.11
C ALA A 88 5.26 27.52 -20.72
N GLY A 89 4.25 27.53 -19.85
CA GLY A 89 4.28 26.83 -18.58
C GLY A 89 3.11 27.18 -17.69
N ILE A 90 2.91 26.36 -16.65
CA ILE A 90 1.93 26.57 -15.60
C ILE A 90 2.63 26.37 -14.26
N ASN A 91 2.48 27.32 -13.34
CA ASN A 91 3.04 27.19 -11.99
C ASN A 91 1.94 27.32 -10.93
N VAL A 92 1.99 26.48 -9.91
CA VAL A 92 1.07 26.46 -8.78
C VAL A 92 1.90 26.54 -7.50
N THR A 93 1.58 27.50 -6.66
CA THR A 93 2.27 27.78 -5.39
C THR A 93 1.28 28.01 -4.25
N GLY A 94 1.79 28.05 -3.03
CA GLY A 94 1.02 28.37 -1.83
C GLY A 94 1.11 27.27 -0.77
N ALA A 95 0.36 27.44 0.31
CA ALA A 95 0.15 26.42 1.33
C ALA A 95 -1.34 26.03 1.32
N ALA A 96 -1.63 24.74 1.29
CA ALA A 96 -3.01 24.27 1.31
C ALA A 96 -3.63 24.53 2.70
N ASN A 97 -4.71 25.31 2.74
CA ASN A 97 -5.65 25.33 3.86
C ASN A 97 -7.01 24.82 3.35
N ASP A 98 -7.70 24.04 4.17
CA ASP A 98 -9.12 23.68 3.95
C ASP A 98 -9.46 22.99 2.61
N TYR A 99 -8.55 22.19 2.03
CA TYR A 99 -8.77 21.42 0.78
C TYR A 99 -9.13 22.27 -0.46
N ASN A 100 -8.97 23.59 -0.43
CA ASN A 100 -9.29 24.46 -1.56
C ASN A 100 -8.47 24.11 -2.81
N SER A 101 -9.09 24.24 -3.98
CA SER A 101 -8.47 23.86 -5.24
C SER A 101 -8.87 24.75 -6.40
N TYR A 102 -7.98 24.86 -7.38
CA TYR A 102 -8.35 25.34 -8.72
C TYR A 102 -8.75 24.15 -9.59
N THR A 103 -9.77 24.37 -10.42
CA THR A 103 -10.13 23.49 -11.53
C THR A 103 -10.19 24.32 -12.80
N ILE A 104 -9.32 24.04 -13.77
CA ILE A 104 -9.38 24.69 -15.09
C ILE A 104 -10.21 23.82 -16.04
N THR A 105 -11.15 24.45 -16.73
CA THR A 105 -12.08 23.85 -17.70
C THR A 105 -12.11 24.67 -18.99
N GLY A 106 -12.91 24.27 -19.98
CA GLY A 106 -13.10 25.02 -21.22
C GLY A 106 -12.28 24.49 -22.40
N ASN A 107 -11.81 25.40 -23.26
CA ASN A 107 -11.11 25.10 -24.50
C ASN A 107 -9.81 24.33 -24.27
N ALA A 108 -9.46 23.48 -25.24
CA ALA A 108 -8.15 22.82 -25.29
C ALA A 108 -7.01 23.84 -25.47
N PHE A 109 -5.83 23.51 -24.97
CA PHE A 109 -4.63 24.34 -25.13
C PHE A 109 -3.37 23.51 -25.37
N THR A 110 -2.34 24.16 -25.90
CA THR A 110 -1.02 23.57 -26.13
C THR A 110 -0.08 23.89 -24.97
N LEU A 111 0.67 22.90 -24.50
CA LEU A 111 1.78 23.11 -23.56
C LEU A 111 3.12 23.02 -24.28
N THR A 112 3.96 24.05 -24.13
CA THR A 112 5.32 24.08 -24.69
C THR A 112 6.40 24.18 -23.62
N GLY A 113 6.03 24.07 -22.34
CA GLY A 113 6.98 24.05 -21.23
C GLY A 113 6.36 23.47 -19.96
N PRO A 114 7.05 23.61 -18.81
CA PRO A 114 6.78 22.81 -17.63
C PRO A 114 5.47 23.16 -16.92
N VAL A 115 4.93 22.17 -16.20
CA VAL A 115 3.85 22.35 -15.23
C VAL A 115 4.44 22.06 -13.85
N THR A 116 4.42 23.04 -12.95
CA THR A 116 4.94 22.86 -11.59
C THR A 116 3.86 23.12 -10.55
N ASN A 117 3.73 22.23 -9.58
CA ASN A 117 2.91 22.39 -8.41
C ASN A 117 3.79 22.19 -7.18
N ASN A 118 4.15 23.32 -6.56
CA ASN A 118 4.98 23.39 -5.37
C ASN A 118 4.17 23.85 -4.16
N VAL A 119 2.96 23.32 -4.02
CA VAL A 119 2.14 23.50 -2.82
C VAL A 119 2.68 22.59 -1.72
N ALA A 120 2.97 23.17 -0.56
CA ALA A 120 3.36 22.39 0.62
C ALA A 120 2.13 21.68 1.21
N TYR A 121 2.27 20.39 1.52
CA TYR A 121 1.19 19.55 2.03
C TYR A 121 1.57 18.86 3.33
N ASP A 122 0.60 18.84 4.25
CA ASP A 122 0.55 17.93 5.40
C ASP A 122 -0.49 16.80 5.18
N ASP A 123 -1.31 16.83 4.11
CA ASP A 123 -2.48 15.95 3.93
C ASP A 123 -2.82 15.60 2.45
N TYR A 124 -3.67 14.56 2.24
CA TYR A 124 -3.98 13.85 0.97
C TYR A 124 -4.72 14.65 -0.15
N ALA A 125 -4.72 15.98 -0.15
CA ALA A 125 -5.58 16.78 -1.02
C ALA A 125 -5.02 17.03 -2.44
N ILE A 126 -5.86 16.87 -3.47
CA ILE A 126 -5.54 17.36 -4.83
C ILE A 126 -6.00 18.82 -4.95
N THR A 127 -5.06 19.75 -5.04
CA THR A 127 -5.37 21.19 -5.04
C THR A 127 -5.38 21.83 -6.44
N PHE A 128 -5.03 21.08 -7.47
CA PHE A 128 -5.03 21.59 -8.84
C PHE A 128 -5.51 20.55 -9.86
N ASN A 129 -6.59 20.89 -10.55
CA ASN A 129 -7.26 20.03 -11.52
C ASN A 129 -7.25 20.72 -12.89
N ILE A 130 -6.90 19.98 -13.94
CA ILE A 130 -6.99 20.44 -15.33
C ILE A 130 -7.90 19.49 -16.11
N ASN A 131 -9.10 19.94 -16.42
CA ASN A 131 -10.09 19.16 -17.17
C ASN A 131 -10.08 19.46 -18.68
N ASN A 132 -9.26 20.42 -19.12
CA ASN A 132 -9.05 20.70 -20.53
C ASN A 132 -8.30 19.56 -21.22
N ASN A 133 -8.56 19.38 -22.51
CA ASN A 133 -7.65 18.60 -23.36
C ASN A 133 -6.35 19.39 -23.57
N ILE A 134 -5.23 18.69 -23.49
CA ILE A 134 -3.88 19.25 -23.65
C ILE A 134 -3.22 18.62 -24.86
N THR A 135 -2.57 19.43 -25.69
CA THR A 135 -1.63 18.93 -26.69
C THR A 135 -0.22 19.39 -26.35
N LEU A 136 0.77 18.51 -26.36
CA LEU A 136 2.16 18.92 -26.17
C LEU A 136 2.68 19.53 -27.48
N GLY A 137 3.31 20.70 -27.38
CA GLY A 137 4.05 21.35 -28.48
C GLY A 137 5.57 21.31 -28.30
N ALA A 138 6.04 20.74 -27.19
CA ALA A 138 7.43 20.48 -26.87
C ALA A 138 7.51 19.35 -25.84
N ASN A 139 8.72 18.91 -25.49
CA ASN A 139 8.90 18.02 -24.35
C ASN A 139 8.51 18.77 -23.06
N VAL A 140 7.67 18.15 -22.23
CA VAL A 140 7.11 18.77 -21.03
C VAL A 140 7.50 17.96 -19.80
N ALA A 141 7.90 18.67 -18.75
CA ALA A 141 8.07 18.11 -17.41
C ALA A 141 6.93 18.61 -16.50
N MET A 142 6.29 17.68 -15.80
CA MET A 142 5.30 17.93 -14.78
C MET A 142 5.87 17.57 -13.42
N THR A 143 5.91 18.53 -12.50
CA THR A 143 6.43 18.33 -11.14
C THR A 143 5.37 18.67 -10.11
N GLY A 144 5.07 17.76 -9.19
CA GLY A 144 4.04 17.94 -8.15
C GLY A 144 2.85 17.00 -8.31
N VAL A 145 1.74 17.31 -7.63
CA VAL A 145 0.50 16.52 -7.64
C VAL A 145 -0.56 17.23 -8.47
N PHE A 146 -1.16 16.53 -9.42
CA PHE A 146 -2.22 17.05 -10.29
C PHE A 146 -3.32 16.02 -10.52
N SER A 147 -4.50 16.49 -10.89
CA SER A 147 -5.51 15.67 -11.55
C SER A 147 -5.78 16.23 -12.95
N PHE A 148 -5.59 15.40 -13.97
CA PHE A 148 -5.91 15.73 -15.35
C PHE A 148 -7.17 14.95 -15.76
N GLY A 149 -8.32 15.64 -15.77
CA GLY A 149 -9.59 15.06 -16.22
C GLY A 149 -9.70 14.96 -17.74
N GLY A 150 -8.99 15.84 -18.48
CA GLY A 150 -8.95 15.82 -19.95
C GLY A 150 -7.92 14.84 -20.52
N THR A 151 -7.90 14.71 -21.84
CA THR A 151 -6.86 13.91 -22.54
C THR A 151 -5.58 14.72 -22.69
N ILE A 152 -4.43 14.13 -22.36
CA ILE A 152 -3.11 14.66 -22.74
C ILE A 152 -2.66 13.95 -24.03
N ASN A 153 -2.59 14.70 -25.12
CA ASN A 153 -2.00 14.25 -26.37
C ASN A 153 -0.51 14.61 -26.39
N THR A 154 0.34 13.59 -26.32
CA THR A 154 1.80 13.73 -26.35
C THR A 154 2.31 14.26 -27.69
N ALA A 155 1.57 14.06 -28.79
CA ALA A 155 1.92 14.56 -30.13
C ALA A 155 3.37 14.27 -30.58
N GLY A 156 3.96 13.17 -30.10
CA GLY A 156 5.34 12.79 -30.40
C GLY A 156 6.40 13.44 -29.51
N TYR A 157 6.01 14.27 -28.53
CA TYR A 157 6.89 14.87 -27.53
C TYR A 157 6.86 14.10 -26.21
N ASN A 158 7.98 14.12 -25.51
CA ASN A 158 8.13 13.38 -24.26
C ASN A 158 7.46 14.11 -23.10
N LEU A 159 6.81 13.34 -22.23
CA LEU A 159 6.21 13.78 -20.99
C LEU A 159 6.95 13.15 -19.80
N SER A 160 7.63 13.96 -18.99
CA SER A 160 8.21 13.49 -17.72
C SER A 160 7.32 13.91 -16.56
N ILE A 161 7.04 13.00 -15.63
CA ILE A 161 6.23 13.26 -14.44
C ILE A 161 7.08 12.97 -13.20
N GLY A 162 7.23 13.95 -12.31
CA GLY A 162 7.87 13.79 -11.01
C GLY A 162 6.99 14.27 -9.87
N ALA A 163 6.63 13.39 -8.94
CA ALA A 163 5.91 13.78 -7.73
C ALA A 163 6.91 13.93 -6.56
N THR A 164 6.71 14.94 -5.71
CA THR A 164 7.70 15.32 -4.69
C THR A 164 7.41 14.77 -3.30
N THR A 165 6.16 14.69 -2.81
CA THR A 165 5.93 14.29 -1.39
C THR A 165 4.58 13.70 -1.02
N SER A 166 3.53 13.73 -1.86
CA SER A 166 2.20 13.27 -1.42
C SER A 166 2.03 11.75 -1.53
N ALA A 167 1.32 11.18 -0.56
CA ALA A 167 0.79 9.83 -0.68
C ALA A 167 -0.19 9.71 -1.86
N CYS A 168 -0.94 10.77 -2.18
CA CYS A 168 -1.78 10.82 -3.37
C CYS A 168 -0.96 11.21 -4.61
N GLY A 169 -0.92 10.30 -5.58
CA GLY A 169 -0.22 10.48 -6.84
C GLY A 169 -0.82 11.52 -7.80
N THR A 170 -0.13 11.79 -8.90
CA THR A 170 -0.73 12.50 -10.05
C THR A 170 -1.71 11.58 -10.78
N MET A 171 -2.91 12.05 -11.11
CA MET A 171 -3.89 11.28 -11.88
C MET A 171 -3.97 11.83 -13.29
N ILE A 172 -3.76 10.97 -14.30
CA ILE A 172 -4.05 11.29 -15.69
C ILE A 172 -5.17 10.37 -16.15
N ASN A 173 -6.30 10.98 -16.48
CA ASN A 173 -7.47 10.25 -16.94
C ASN A 173 -7.19 9.52 -18.26
N ARG A 174 -6.60 10.20 -19.25
CA ARG A 174 -6.34 9.63 -20.58
C ARG A 174 -5.09 10.19 -21.25
N LEU A 175 -4.32 9.32 -21.88
CA LEU A 175 -3.21 9.66 -22.79
C LEU A 175 -3.57 9.37 -24.26
N SER A 176 -2.91 10.08 -25.17
CA SER A 176 -2.90 9.79 -26.60
C SER A 176 -1.60 10.26 -27.27
N GLY A 177 -1.39 9.88 -28.52
CA GLY A 177 -0.19 10.22 -29.29
C GLY A 177 0.96 9.25 -29.05
N SER A 178 2.14 9.59 -29.61
CA SER A 178 3.27 8.67 -29.72
C SER A 178 4.51 9.07 -28.92
N GLY A 179 4.45 10.13 -28.12
CA GLY A 179 5.59 10.58 -27.32
C GLY A 179 5.77 9.75 -26.06
N ASP A 180 7.01 9.61 -25.60
CA ASP A 180 7.33 8.75 -24.46
C ASP A 180 6.93 9.40 -23.13
N VAL A 181 6.47 8.58 -22.19
CA VAL A 181 6.13 8.99 -20.84
C VAL A 181 7.15 8.41 -19.85
N THR A 182 7.79 9.26 -19.05
CA THR A 182 8.73 8.83 -18.00
C THR A 182 8.26 9.28 -16.63
N LEU A 183 8.20 8.36 -15.68
CA LEU A 183 7.90 8.63 -14.28
C LEU A 183 9.19 8.64 -13.45
N ASN A 184 9.38 9.73 -12.73
CA ASN A 184 10.49 9.99 -11.83
C ASN A 184 9.95 10.58 -10.52
N ALA A 185 9.17 9.81 -9.77
CA ALA A 185 8.58 10.28 -8.51
C ALA A 185 9.42 9.88 -7.28
N THR A 186 9.21 10.57 -6.15
CA THR A 186 9.70 10.10 -4.85
C THR A 186 8.96 8.82 -4.43
N GLN A 187 9.48 8.12 -3.41
CA GLN A 187 9.07 6.75 -3.06
C GLN A 187 7.56 6.53 -2.87
N TYR A 188 6.82 7.58 -2.48
CA TYR A 188 5.38 7.58 -2.22
C TYR A 188 4.52 8.15 -3.36
N GLY A 189 5.12 8.80 -4.36
CA GLY A 189 4.37 9.40 -5.46
C GLY A 189 3.76 8.33 -6.38
N GLY A 190 2.43 8.23 -6.36
CA GLY A 190 1.67 7.44 -7.31
C GLY A 190 1.45 8.16 -8.64
N TYR A 191 1.09 7.41 -9.67
CA TYR A 191 0.57 7.93 -10.91
C TYR A 191 -0.55 7.02 -11.40
N THR A 192 -1.76 7.53 -11.53
CA THR A 192 -2.90 6.71 -11.99
C THR A 192 -3.14 6.99 -13.48
N LEU A 193 -3.22 5.93 -14.28
CA LEU A 193 -3.55 5.98 -15.69
C LEU A 193 -4.74 5.08 -15.99
N SER A 194 -5.70 5.59 -16.75
CA SER A 194 -6.90 4.89 -17.21
C SER A 194 -7.09 5.02 -18.72
N ASP A 195 -7.90 4.14 -19.32
CA ASP A 195 -8.53 4.25 -20.64
C ASP A 195 -7.76 5.08 -21.70
N SER A 196 -6.57 4.61 -22.08
CA SER A 196 -5.66 5.28 -23.02
C SER A 196 -5.43 4.48 -24.32
N PRO A 197 -6.49 4.04 -25.03
CA PRO A 197 -6.37 3.14 -26.18
C PRO A 197 -5.69 3.79 -27.40
N ALA A 198 -5.64 5.12 -27.46
CA ALA A 198 -5.02 5.87 -28.56
C ALA A 198 -3.58 6.30 -28.27
N TYR A 199 -3.03 5.90 -27.12
CA TYR A 199 -1.64 6.16 -26.77
C TYR A 199 -0.74 5.05 -27.31
N THR A 200 0.35 5.41 -27.99
CA THR A 200 1.26 4.45 -28.61
C THR A 200 2.73 4.63 -28.20
N GLY A 201 3.06 5.69 -27.45
CA GLY A 201 4.42 5.93 -26.94
C GLY A 201 4.81 4.91 -25.87
N SER A 202 6.09 4.88 -25.50
CA SER A 202 6.56 4.00 -24.42
C SER A 202 6.30 4.60 -23.03
N VAL A 203 6.10 3.75 -22.03
CA VAL A 203 6.03 4.17 -20.63
C VAL A 203 7.22 3.65 -19.86
N THR A 204 7.97 4.52 -19.20
CA THR A 204 9.10 4.16 -18.34
C THR A 204 8.84 4.58 -16.90
N VAL A 205 8.99 3.67 -15.95
CA VAL A 205 8.87 3.92 -14.52
C VAL A 205 10.24 3.76 -13.88
N ASN A 206 10.92 4.88 -13.60
CA ASN A 206 12.25 4.89 -12.96
C ASN A 206 12.16 4.89 -11.42
N SER A 207 11.13 5.55 -10.88
CA SER A 207 10.87 5.66 -9.45
C SER A 207 9.41 6.06 -9.18
N GLY A 208 8.93 5.76 -7.98
CA GLY A 208 7.51 5.89 -7.62
C GLY A 208 6.65 4.74 -8.16
N THR A 209 5.33 4.91 -8.19
CA THR A 209 4.39 3.83 -8.57
C THR A 209 3.48 4.28 -9.71
N LEU A 210 3.47 3.55 -10.83
CA LEU A 210 2.41 3.64 -11.84
C LEU A 210 1.29 2.67 -11.46
N VAL A 211 0.07 3.16 -11.32
CA VAL A 211 -1.16 2.39 -11.17
C VAL A 211 -1.90 2.44 -12.51
N ALA A 212 -1.96 1.31 -13.19
CA ALA A 212 -2.76 1.16 -14.41
C ALA A 212 -4.13 0.59 -14.03
N VAL A 213 -5.19 1.36 -14.25
CA VAL A 213 -6.56 1.03 -13.78
C VAL A 213 -7.20 -0.08 -14.60
N ASP A 214 -6.83 -0.20 -15.86
CA ASP A 214 -7.39 -1.15 -16.79
C ASP A 214 -6.37 -1.49 -17.91
N PRO A 215 -6.54 -2.61 -18.64
CA PRO A 215 -5.63 -2.94 -19.74
C PRO A 215 -5.51 -1.87 -20.83
N ALA A 216 -6.55 -1.08 -21.08
CA ALA A 216 -6.53 0.00 -22.07
C ALA A 216 -5.72 1.22 -21.58
N ALA A 217 -5.44 1.35 -20.28
CA ALA A 217 -4.49 2.32 -19.73
C ALA A 217 -3.09 2.14 -20.31
N LEU A 218 -2.71 0.91 -20.63
CA LEU A 218 -1.39 0.55 -21.17
C LEU A 218 -1.54 -0.10 -22.55
N ASN A 219 -2.05 0.64 -23.53
CA ASN A 219 -2.16 0.15 -24.91
C ASN A 219 -0.93 0.49 -25.77
N THR A 220 0.28 0.29 -25.24
CA THR A 220 1.51 0.73 -25.91
C THR A 220 2.13 -0.38 -26.75
N ALA A 221 2.31 -0.15 -28.05
CA ALA A 221 3.05 -1.09 -28.90
C ALA A 221 4.55 -1.13 -28.54
N GLU A 222 5.09 0.01 -28.08
CA GLU A 222 6.49 0.17 -27.66
C GLU A 222 6.76 -0.43 -26.25
N GLY A 223 5.72 -0.76 -25.49
CA GLY A 223 5.82 -1.44 -24.20
C GLY A 223 5.96 -0.53 -22.97
N VAL A 224 6.13 -1.19 -21.83
CA VAL A 224 6.31 -0.60 -20.50
C VAL A 224 7.64 -1.07 -19.92
N GLN A 225 8.44 -0.14 -19.40
CA GLN A 225 9.72 -0.42 -18.75
C GLN A 225 9.66 -0.03 -17.28
N VAL A 226 10.03 -0.94 -16.39
CA VAL A 226 10.24 -0.66 -14.97
C VAL A 226 11.73 -0.80 -14.67
N THR A 227 12.30 0.24 -14.07
CA THR A 227 13.74 0.32 -13.75
C THR A 227 13.96 1.09 -12.46
N GLY A 228 15.21 1.21 -12.01
CA GLY A 228 15.55 1.95 -10.80
C GLY A 228 14.79 1.43 -9.58
N SER A 229 13.98 2.30 -8.96
CA SER A 229 13.08 1.95 -7.84
C SER A 229 11.60 1.99 -8.23
N GLY A 230 11.32 2.01 -9.54
CA GLY A 230 9.99 2.12 -10.11
C GLY A 230 9.10 0.92 -9.78
N LYS A 231 7.80 1.18 -9.63
CA LYS A 231 6.81 0.17 -9.26
C LYS A 231 5.64 0.23 -10.23
N LEU A 232 5.08 -0.93 -10.56
CA LEU A 232 3.91 -1.06 -11.42
C LEU A 232 2.79 -1.80 -10.68
N SER A 233 1.67 -1.15 -10.45
CA SER A 233 0.45 -1.78 -9.95
C SER A 233 -0.55 -1.91 -11.10
N LEU A 234 -0.96 -3.14 -11.37
CA LEU A 234 -2.01 -3.50 -12.30
C LEU A 234 -3.29 -3.64 -11.49
N TYR A 235 -4.14 -2.62 -11.53
CA TYR A 235 -5.41 -2.67 -10.85
C TYR A 235 -6.38 -3.59 -11.60
N SER A 236 -7.15 -4.35 -10.83
CA SER A 236 -8.08 -5.33 -11.36
C SER A 236 -9.30 -5.42 -10.45
N GLY A 237 -10.45 -4.89 -10.90
CA GLY A 237 -11.76 -5.20 -10.29
C GLY A 237 -12.41 -6.47 -10.89
N ALA A 238 -11.68 -7.18 -11.76
CA ALA A 238 -12.07 -8.41 -12.43
C ALA A 238 -10.85 -8.99 -13.17
N ASN A 239 -10.84 -10.30 -13.42
CA ASN A 239 -9.79 -10.94 -14.22
C ASN A 239 -9.47 -10.15 -15.51
N SER A 240 -8.19 -9.85 -15.72
CA SER A 240 -7.74 -8.94 -16.77
C SER A 240 -6.65 -9.57 -17.63
N THR A 241 -6.52 -9.13 -18.87
CA THR A 241 -5.47 -9.55 -19.80
C THR A 241 -4.73 -8.34 -20.35
N TRP A 242 -3.42 -8.33 -20.16
CA TRP A 242 -2.51 -7.26 -20.53
C TRP A 242 -1.65 -7.76 -21.69
N THR A 243 -1.80 -7.14 -22.85
CA THR A 243 -1.08 -7.52 -24.09
C THR A 243 0.20 -6.71 -24.31
N VAL A 244 0.42 -5.69 -23.49
CA VAL A 244 1.55 -4.78 -23.57
C VAL A 244 2.88 -5.51 -23.31
N PRO A 245 3.93 -5.30 -24.13
CA PRO A 245 5.25 -5.78 -23.82
C PRO A 245 5.79 -5.13 -22.53
N MET A 246 6.37 -5.92 -21.63
CA MET A 246 6.93 -5.43 -20.38
C MET A 246 8.42 -5.78 -20.26
N THR A 247 9.23 -4.79 -19.88
CA THR A 247 10.62 -4.97 -19.47
C THR A 247 10.74 -4.60 -18.00
N LEU A 248 11.11 -5.56 -17.15
CA LEU A 248 11.08 -5.41 -15.69
C LEU A 248 12.48 -5.54 -15.10
N GLY A 249 12.90 -4.54 -14.33
CA GLY A 249 14.15 -4.58 -13.60
C GLY A 249 14.31 -3.43 -12.61
N GLY A 250 15.52 -3.30 -12.07
CA GLY A 250 15.78 -2.46 -10.91
C GLY A 250 15.43 -3.16 -9.59
N SER A 251 15.27 -2.38 -8.53
CA SER A 251 14.95 -2.82 -7.17
C SER A 251 13.47 -2.64 -6.82
N GLY A 252 12.64 -2.37 -7.83
CA GLY A 252 11.22 -2.15 -7.66
C GLY A 252 10.40 -3.43 -7.68
N TRP A 253 9.11 -3.30 -7.98
CA TRP A 253 8.20 -4.43 -8.05
C TRP A 253 7.06 -4.21 -9.04
N ILE A 254 6.40 -5.31 -9.41
CA ILE A 254 5.09 -5.31 -10.06
C ILE A 254 4.07 -5.99 -9.14
N ALA A 255 2.82 -5.55 -9.18
CA ALA A 255 1.74 -6.09 -8.37
C ALA A 255 0.45 -6.18 -9.20
N ALA A 256 -0.33 -7.24 -9.03
CA ALA A 256 -1.75 -7.24 -9.35
C ALA A 256 -2.52 -6.97 -8.05
N GLN A 257 -3.47 -6.04 -8.07
CA GLN A 257 -4.15 -5.60 -6.86
C GLN A 257 -5.61 -5.20 -7.13
N HIS A 258 -6.47 -5.45 -6.13
CA HIS A 258 -7.87 -5.02 -6.07
C HIS A 258 -8.10 -4.15 -4.82
N GLY A 259 -9.30 -3.57 -4.70
CA GLY A 259 -9.73 -2.87 -3.48
C GLY A 259 -9.12 -1.48 -3.24
N SER A 260 -7.99 -1.15 -3.85
CA SER A 260 -7.46 0.22 -3.85
C SER A 260 -7.12 0.69 -5.27
N THR A 261 -8.04 1.38 -5.94
CA THR A 261 -7.61 2.30 -7.01
C THR A 261 -6.95 3.50 -6.33
N GLY A 262 -5.69 3.34 -5.97
CA GLY A 262 -4.85 4.41 -5.47
C GLY A 262 -5.00 4.66 -3.96
N PHE A 263 -3.86 4.79 -3.30
CA PHE A 263 -3.39 6.00 -2.60
C PHE A 263 -4.36 7.02 -1.95
N CYS A 264 -5.67 7.01 -2.21
CA CYS A 264 -6.68 7.96 -1.67
C CYS A 264 -8.11 7.37 -1.52
N SER A 265 -8.39 6.11 -1.86
CA SER A 265 -9.73 5.53 -1.64
C SER A 265 -9.66 4.07 -1.22
N GLY A 266 -10.19 3.79 -0.02
CA GLY A 266 -10.29 2.46 0.55
C GLY A 266 -11.57 1.75 0.10
N GLY A 267 -11.40 0.52 -0.35
CA GLY A 267 -12.44 -0.49 -0.44
C GLY A 267 -11.85 -1.85 -0.08
N SER A 268 -12.60 -2.66 0.64
CA SER A 268 -12.28 -4.08 0.81
C SER A 268 -13.09 -4.86 -0.22
N ASP A 269 -12.41 -5.35 -1.25
CA ASP A 269 -12.96 -6.39 -2.12
C ASP A 269 -12.40 -7.73 -1.61
N PRO A 270 -13.23 -8.70 -1.21
CA PRO A 270 -12.74 -10.00 -0.74
C PRO A 270 -12.32 -10.94 -1.88
N ASP A 271 -12.64 -10.62 -3.13
CA ASP A 271 -12.37 -11.49 -4.27
C ASP A 271 -10.90 -11.39 -4.72
N VAL A 272 -10.28 -12.55 -5.00
CA VAL A 272 -8.94 -12.64 -5.60
C VAL A 272 -9.08 -12.77 -7.11
N TYR A 273 -8.51 -11.80 -7.85
CA TYR A 273 -8.51 -11.78 -9.31
C TYR A 273 -7.17 -12.24 -9.89
N THR A 274 -7.13 -12.38 -11.21
CA THR A 274 -5.91 -12.70 -11.95
C THR A 274 -5.64 -11.67 -13.03
N ALA A 275 -4.47 -11.03 -12.97
CA ALA A 275 -3.91 -10.28 -14.09
C ALA A 275 -3.07 -11.20 -14.96
N THR A 276 -3.43 -11.33 -16.24
CA THR A 276 -2.73 -12.18 -17.21
C THR A 276 -1.85 -11.34 -18.14
N LEU A 277 -0.53 -11.51 -18.07
CA LEU A 277 0.42 -10.92 -19.01
C LEU A 277 0.53 -11.83 -20.25
N SER A 278 -0.12 -11.42 -21.34
CA SER A 278 -0.09 -12.13 -22.64
C SER A 278 0.91 -11.52 -23.63
N GLY A 279 1.34 -10.28 -23.40
CA GLY A 279 2.47 -9.67 -24.10
C GLY A 279 3.83 -10.25 -23.67
N PRO A 280 4.92 -9.99 -24.42
CA PRO A 280 6.26 -10.39 -24.02
C PRO A 280 6.68 -9.78 -22.68
N VAL A 281 7.30 -10.58 -21.80
CA VAL A 281 7.88 -10.14 -20.52
C VAL A 281 9.37 -10.44 -20.53
N THR A 282 10.20 -9.42 -20.32
CA THR A 282 11.66 -9.54 -20.25
C THR A 282 12.17 -9.02 -18.91
N LEU A 283 13.02 -9.79 -18.22
CA LEU A 283 13.69 -9.31 -17.01
C LEU A 283 15.08 -8.74 -17.34
N THR A 284 15.45 -7.64 -16.68
CA THR A 284 16.80 -7.04 -16.78
C THR A 284 17.56 -7.04 -15.46
N SER A 285 16.91 -7.49 -14.39
CA SER A 285 17.50 -7.81 -13.09
C SER A 285 16.60 -8.79 -12.36
N ASN A 286 17.03 -9.28 -11.19
CA ASN A 286 16.10 -9.92 -10.27
C ASN A 286 14.97 -8.92 -9.95
N PHE A 287 13.73 -9.43 -9.92
CA PHE A 287 12.55 -8.58 -9.78
C PHE A 287 11.53 -9.22 -8.85
N LEU A 288 10.67 -8.38 -8.28
CA LEU A 288 9.73 -8.79 -7.24
C LEU A 288 8.28 -8.66 -7.69
N TYR A 289 7.49 -9.67 -7.33
CA TYR A 289 6.04 -9.62 -7.34
C TYR A 289 5.51 -9.24 -5.95
N ASN A 290 4.67 -8.22 -5.84
CA ASN A 290 4.17 -7.71 -4.55
C ASN A 290 2.66 -7.41 -4.59
N GLY A 291 1.89 -8.31 -5.21
CA GLY A 291 0.45 -8.15 -5.38
C GLY A 291 -0.39 -8.89 -4.33
N SER A 292 -1.61 -8.40 -4.15
CA SER A 292 -2.65 -9.11 -3.39
C SER A 292 -3.41 -10.13 -4.23
N ASP A 293 -3.41 -9.93 -5.56
CA ASP A 293 -4.05 -10.80 -6.56
C ASP A 293 -3.07 -11.77 -7.21
N ASN A 294 -3.54 -12.59 -8.15
CA ASN A 294 -2.66 -13.45 -8.93
C ASN A 294 -2.10 -12.72 -10.15
N LEU A 295 -0.82 -12.94 -10.46
CA LEU A 295 -0.18 -12.53 -11.70
C LEU A 295 0.22 -13.77 -12.50
N THR A 296 -0.26 -13.90 -13.72
CA THR A 296 0.04 -15.04 -14.60
C THR A 296 0.69 -14.56 -15.90
N ILE A 297 1.81 -15.16 -16.30
CA ILE A 297 2.48 -14.88 -17.57
C ILE A 297 2.14 -16.00 -18.56
N THR A 298 1.47 -15.64 -19.66
CA THR A 298 1.13 -16.53 -20.79
C THR A 298 1.87 -16.15 -22.07
N GLY A 299 2.35 -14.90 -22.17
CA GLY A 299 3.19 -14.43 -23.27
C GLY A 299 4.61 -14.98 -23.22
N THR A 300 5.43 -14.58 -24.20
CA THR A 300 6.86 -14.93 -24.23
C THR A 300 7.56 -14.40 -22.98
N TYR A 301 8.18 -15.29 -22.20
CA TYR A 301 8.93 -14.93 -20.99
C TYR A 301 10.44 -15.08 -21.23
N THR A 302 11.20 -14.00 -21.03
CA THR A 302 12.66 -13.96 -21.17
C THR A 302 13.29 -13.54 -19.84
N SER A 303 13.73 -14.50 -19.04
CA SER A 303 14.30 -14.24 -17.71
C SER A 303 15.71 -13.63 -17.74
N ASN A 304 16.45 -13.79 -18.84
CA ASN A 304 17.87 -13.39 -18.95
C ASN A 304 18.76 -13.90 -17.80
N GLY A 305 18.40 -15.03 -17.18
CA GLY A 305 19.12 -15.58 -16.02
C GLY A 305 18.80 -14.88 -14.69
N HIS A 306 17.78 -14.01 -14.65
CA HIS A 306 17.28 -13.37 -13.44
C HIS A 306 16.09 -14.10 -12.83
N THR A 307 15.89 -13.90 -11.54
CA THR A 307 14.74 -14.46 -10.80
C THR A 307 13.58 -13.48 -10.76
N PHE A 308 12.36 -14.01 -10.82
CA PHE A 308 11.14 -13.25 -10.54
C PHE A 308 10.42 -13.94 -9.39
N THR A 309 10.49 -13.35 -8.20
CA THR A 309 10.07 -14.00 -6.96
C THR A 309 8.95 -13.22 -6.29
N VAL A 310 8.13 -13.93 -5.51
CA VAL A 310 7.09 -13.31 -4.69
C VAL A 310 7.73 -12.66 -3.45
N ASN A 311 7.40 -11.40 -3.19
CA ASN A 311 7.85 -10.67 -2.03
C ASN A 311 7.20 -11.23 -0.75
N SER A 312 7.91 -11.15 0.38
CA SER A 312 7.32 -11.48 1.68
C SER A 312 6.09 -10.60 1.95
N GLY A 313 5.03 -11.19 2.46
CA GLY A 313 3.77 -10.49 2.76
C GLY A 313 2.83 -10.30 1.57
N ALA A 314 3.23 -10.64 0.34
CA ALA A 314 2.29 -10.70 -0.78
C ALA A 314 1.32 -11.87 -0.60
N THR A 315 0.02 -11.62 -0.70
CA THR A 315 -1.02 -12.67 -0.61
C THR A 315 -1.28 -13.35 -1.94
N GLY A 316 -0.90 -12.67 -3.04
CA GLY A 316 -1.07 -13.12 -4.40
C GLY A 316 -0.04 -14.15 -4.88
N THR A 317 -0.43 -14.94 -5.89
CA THR A 317 0.48 -15.89 -6.54
C THR A 317 1.14 -15.30 -7.80
N LEU A 318 2.38 -15.72 -8.08
CA LEU A 318 3.07 -15.44 -9.35
C LEU A 318 3.17 -16.74 -10.14
N THR A 319 2.51 -16.82 -11.30
CA THR A 319 2.66 -17.92 -12.25
C THR A 319 3.51 -17.47 -13.44
N THR A 320 4.69 -18.06 -13.59
CA THR A 320 5.56 -17.93 -14.76
C THR A 320 5.60 -19.25 -15.54
N PRO A 321 6.20 -19.30 -16.75
CA PRO A 321 6.42 -20.57 -17.45
C PRO A 321 7.26 -21.60 -16.67
N ASP A 322 8.06 -21.15 -15.70
CA ASP A 322 8.88 -22.03 -14.85
C ASP A 322 8.07 -22.65 -13.69
N GLY A 323 6.90 -22.09 -13.37
CA GLY A 323 6.02 -22.58 -12.31
C GLY A 323 5.22 -21.48 -11.62
N SER A 324 4.40 -21.90 -10.65
CA SER A 324 3.68 -21.00 -9.75
C SER A 324 4.41 -20.90 -8.41
N GLU A 325 4.53 -19.69 -7.91
CA GLU A 325 5.12 -19.36 -6.61
C GLU A 325 4.17 -18.49 -5.79
N GLU A 326 4.30 -18.59 -4.46
CA GLU A 326 3.65 -17.74 -3.47
C GLU A 326 4.71 -17.21 -2.50
N ALA A 327 4.35 -16.24 -1.66
CA ALA A 327 5.24 -15.76 -0.61
C ALA A 327 5.71 -16.92 0.27
N GLY A 328 7.02 -17.06 0.45
CA GLY A 328 7.58 -18.05 1.37
C GLY A 328 7.22 -17.74 2.82
N ALA A 329 7.15 -18.77 3.66
CA ALA A 329 7.00 -18.55 5.10
C ALA A 329 8.26 -17.88 5.68
N VAL A 330 8.07 -16.89 6.54
CA VAL A 330 9.16 -16.12 7.17
C VAL A 330 9.06 -16.22 8.68
N GLU A 331 10.19 -16.45 9.35
CA GLU A 331 10.30 -16.39 10.81
C GLU A 331 11.14 -15.17 11.18
N THR A 332 10.57 -14.27 11.99
CA THR A 332 11.22 -13.03 12.40
C THR A 332 11.35 -12.97 13.92
N ASN A 333 12.55 -12.69 14.44
CA ASN A 333 12.75 -12.37 15.86
C ASN A 333 12.73 -10.86 16.06
N ILE A 334 11.75 -10.38 16.81
CA ILE A 334 11.59 -8.97 17.18
C ILE A 334 12.21 -8.79 18.58
N ASP A 335 13.53 -8.69 18.58
CA ASP A 335 14.34 -8.51 19.79
C ASP A 335 14.64 -7.03 20.08
N GLY A 336 15.12 -6.77 21.30
CA GLY A 336 15.60 -5.46 21.75
C GLY A 336 14.49 -4.45 22.02
N ASP A 337 14.84 -3.41 22.81
CA ASP A 337 13.89 -2.39 23.20
C ASP A 337 13.83 -1.24 22.20
N GLN A 338 12.69 -1.11 21.50
CA GLN A 338 12.43 -0.08 20.51
C GLN A 338 11.01 0.50 20.70
N PRO A 339 10.73 1.16 21.84
CA PRO A 339 9.38 1.60 22.24
C PRO A 339 8.82 2.76 21.42
N THR A 340 9.50 3.18 20.35
CA THR A 340 9.04 4.21 19.39
C THR A 340 8.92 3.66 17.97
N THR A 341 9.08 2.34 17.79
CA THR A 341 9.11 1.69 16.47
C THR A 341 7.83 0.91 16.23
N HIS A 342 7.19 1.20 15.11
CA HIS A 342 6.10 0.41 14.55
C HIS A 342 6.62 -0.82 13.79
N THR A 343 5.91 -1.94 13.83
CA THR A 343 6.23 -3.15 13.07
C THR A 343 4.98 -3.77 12.46
N ASN A 344 5.08 -4.25 11.21
CA ASN A 344 4.03 -5.06 10.58
C ASN A 344 4.46 -6.52 10.57
N VAL A 345 3.56 -7.41 10.99
CA VAL A 345 3.69 -8.86 10.80
C VAL A 345 2.81 -9.23 9.61
N VAL A 346 3.42 -9.65 8.51
CA VAL A 346 2.74 -9.77 7.21
C VAL A 346 2.28 -11.19 6.91
N TYR A 347 1.56 -11.38 5.79
CA TYR A 347 1.09 -12.68 5.34
C TYR A 347 2.21 -13.74 5.29
N ARG A 348 1.98 -14.88 5.93
CA ARG A 348 2.91 -16.02 6.10
C ARG A 348 4.18 -15.70 6.90
N GLU A 349 4.17 -14.62 7.67
CA GLU A 349 5.20 -14.33 8.66
C GLU A 349 4.79 -14.84 10.04
N THR A 350 5.67 -15.58 10.71
CA THR A 350 5.63 -15.80 12.15
C THR A 350 6.66 -14.88 12.81
N ALA A 351 6.19 -13.89 13.57
CA ALA A 351 7.04 -13.00 14.33
C ALA A 351 7.07 -13.39 15.81
N THR A 352 8.25 -13.46 16.41
CA THR A 352 8.45 -13.69 17.85
C THR A 352 8.91 -12.41 18.53
N LEU A 353 8.04 -11.78 19.32
CA LEU A 353 8.36 -10.60 20.11
C LEU A 353 9.00 -10.98 21.45
N ASN A 354 10.28 -10.66 21.61
CA ASN A 354 10.98 -10.79 22.89
C ASN A 354 11.35 -9.43 23.52
N GLY A 355 11.39 -8.37 22.71
CA GLY A 355 11.71 -7.01 23.14
C GLY A 355 10.49 -6.11 23.33
N THR A 356 10.68 -4.81 23.11
CA THR A 356 9.60 -3.82 23.18
C THR A 356 9.36 -3.09 21.86
N ARG A 357 8.10 -2.86 21.50
CA ARG A 357 7.70 -2.06 20.33
C ARG A 357 6.68 -1.01 20.70
N ASP A 358 6.60 0.05 19.91
CA ASP A 358 5.54 1.04 20.07
C ASP A 358 4.20 0.43 19.65
N SER A 359 4.12 0.02 18.39
CA SER A 359 2.92 -0.62 17.87
C SER A 359 3.26 -1.79 16.96
N ILE A 360 2.39 -2.79 16.94
CA ILE A 360 2.46 -3.92 16.02
C ILE A 360 1.11 -4.08 15.32
N SER A 361 1.14 -4.16 14.00
CA SER A 361 -0.01 -4.58 13.20
C SER A 361 0.24 -6.00 12.69
N VAL A 362 -0.62 -6.93 13.08
CA VAL A 362 -0.63 -8.31 12.59
C VAL A 362 -1.64 -8.39 11.47
N ALA A 363 -1.16 -8.43 10.23
CA ALA A 363 -2.02 -8.54 9.05
C ALA A 363 -2.58 -9.96 8.92
N SER A 364 -3.66 -10.10 8.14
CA SER A 364 -4.26 -11.40 7.84
C SER A 364 -3.21 -12.39 7.30
N GLY A 365 -3.20 -13.61 7.86
CA GLY A 365 -2.25 -14.67 7.56
C GLY A 365 -0.85 -14.49 8.17
N GLY A 366 -0.59 -13.42 8.93
CA GLY A 366 0.57 -13.30 9.81
C GLY A 366 0.26 -13.81 11.23
N THR A 367 1.31 -14.22 11.95
CA THR A 367 1.24 -14.73 13.31
C THR A 367 2.24 -14.00 14.20
N LEU A 368 1.77 -13.36 15.27
CA LEU A 368 2.61 -12.81 16.33
C LEU A 368 2.59 -13.73 17.54
N LYS A 369 3.78 -14.09 18.04
CA LYS A 369 3.99 -14.78 19.30
C LYS A 369 5.06 -14.13 20.16
N GLY A 370 5.36 -14.71 21.31
CA GLY A 370 6.47 -14.30 22.19
C GLY A 370 6.03 -13.66 23.50
N THR A 371 7.00 -13.26 24.31
CA THR A 371 6.77 -12.80 25.70
C THR A 371 7.10 -11.32 25.92
N GLY A 372 7.37 -10.56 24.87
CA GLY A 372 7.76 -9.15 24.98
C GLY A 372 6.60 -8.21 25.31
N SER A 373 6.81 -6.92 25.04
CA SER A 373 5.79 -5.90 25.26
C SER A 373 5.59 -5.00 24.03
N VAL A 374 4.36 -4.55 23.82
CA VAL A 374 4.00 -3.56 22.78
C VAL A 374 3.04 -2.54 23.39
N ASN A 375 3.05 -1.26 22.96
CA ASN A 375 2.02 -0.33 23.45
C ASN A 375 0.68 -0.67 22.80
N ASP A 376 0.59 -0.62 21.48
CA ASP A 376 -0.62 -0.92 20.72
C ASP A 376 -0.47 -2.16 19.83
N LEU A 377 -1.42 -3.08 19.93
CA LEU A 377 -1.48 -4.30 19.12
C LEU A 377 -2.77 -4.35 18.30
N TYR A 378 -2.63 -4.23 16.99
CA TYR A 378 -3.70 -4.36 16.00
C TYR A 378 -3.67 -5.75 15.39
N ASN A 379 -4.71 -6.55 15.57
CA ASN A 379 -4.74 -7.95 15.17
C ASN A 379 -5.81 -8.23 14.11
N ASP A 380 -5.41 -8.44 12.87
CA ASP A 380 -6.22 -9.01 11.78
C ASP A 380 -5.70 -10.39 11.32
N GLY A 381 -4.65 -10.89 11.97
CA GLY A 381 -4.04 -12.20 11.74
C GLY A 381 -4.24 -13.13 12.94
N VAL A 382 -3.14 -13.67 13.48
CA VAL A 382 -3.13 -14.52 14.68
C VAL A 382 -2.19 -13.92 15.74
N VAL A 383 -2.68 -13.82 16.98
CA VAL A 383 -1.85 -13.55 18.15
C VAL A 383 -1.84 -14.79 19.04
N ALA A 384 -0.66 -15.36 19.28
CA ALA A 384 -0.41 -16.52 20.12
C ALA A 384 0.54 -16.12 21.25
N PRO A 385 0.03 -15.63 22.41
CA PRO A 385 0.87 -15.10 23.48
C PRO A 385 1.90 -16.11 23.97
N GLY A 386 3.09 -15.64 24.33
CA GLY A 386 4.14 -16.47 24.90
C GLY A 386 5.06 -17.15 23.88
N ASN A 387 6.09 -17.82 24.41
CA ASN A 387 6.84 -18.86 23.68
C ASN A 387 6.25 -20.24 23.99
N SER A 388 4.94 -20.27 24.30
CA SER A 388 4.10 -21.46 24.43
C SER A 388 4.43 -22.41 25.61
N PRO A 389 3.67 -22.39 26.73
CA PRO A 389 2.77 -21.32 27.15
C PRO A 389 3.48 -20.10 27.76
N GLY A 390 2.89 -18.89 27.67
CA GLY A 390 3.42 -17.69 28.30
C GLY A 390 2.56 -16.43 28.19
N THR A 391 3.12 -15.29 28.58
CA THR A 391 2.40 -14.01 28.59
C THR A 391 2.99 -13.02 27.60
N LEU A 392 2.14 -12.44 26.76
CA LEU A 392 2.47 -11.28 25.92
C LEU A 392 1.84 -10.02 26.53
N ASN A 393 2.60 -8.92 26.59
CA ASN A 393 2.14 -7.68 27.21
C ASN A 393 1.77 -6.63 26.17
N VAL A 394 0.57 -6.08 26.28
CA VAL A 394 0.07 -4.94 25.51
C VAL A 394 -0.18 -3.81 26.50
N LEU A 395 0.63 -2.75 26.46
CA LEU A 395 0.65 -1.75 27.50
C LEU A 395 -0.53 -0.77 27.40
N GLU A 396 -1.03 -0.52 26.19
CA GLU A 396 -2.15 0.38 25.93
C GLU A 396 -3.34 -0.36 25.33
N THR A 397 -3.38 -0.55 24.00
CA THR A 397 -4.59 -1.01 23.32
C THR A 397 -4.40 -2.34 22.58
N TYR A 398 -5.33 -3.27 22.75
CA TYR A 398 -5.49 -4.45 21.90
C TYR A 398 -6.80 -4.33 21.11
N SER A 399 -6.71 -4.38 19.78
CA SER A 399 -7.90 -4.30 18.93
C SER A 399 -7.76 -5.08 17.63
N GLY A 400 -8.88 -5.52 17.06
CA GLY A 400 -8.88 -6.11 15.71
C GLY A 400 -9.91 -7.21 15.49
N SER A 401 -9.85 -7.81 14.31
CA SER A 401 -10.75 -8.88 13.84
C SER A 401 -10.10 -10.27 13.74
N GLY A 402 -8.82 -10.38 14.11
CA GLY A 402 -8.02 -11.60 14.03
C GLY A 402 -8.30 -12.62 15.13
N ALA A 403 -7.57 -13.73 15.08
CA ALA A 403 -7.64 -14.81 16.05
C ALA A 403 -6.72 -14.54 17.26
N LEU A 404 -7.22 -14.87 18.45
CA LEU A 404 -6.40 -15.09 19.64
C LEU A 404 -6.24 -16.60 19.84
N GLU A 405 -5.01 -17.10 19.80
CA GLU A 405 -4.66 -18.48 20.08
C GLU A 405 -4.13 -18.60 21.51
N ILE A 406 -4.68 -19.53 22.29
CA ILE A 406 -4.33 -19.73 23.70
C ILE A 406 -4.02 -21.20 23.94
N GLU A 407 -2.79 -21.49 24.33
CA GLU A 407 -2.40 -22.82 24.79
C GLU A 407 -2.70 -23.03 26.26
N ILE A 408 -3.26 -24.19 26.60
CA ILE A 408 -3.57 -24.59 27.97
C ILE A 408 -2.84 -25.90 28.28
N LEU A 409 -1.88 -25.84 29.22
CA LEU A 409 -1.32 -27.04 29.83
C LEU A 409 -2.08 -27.40 31.12
N ASN A 410 -2.27 -26.43 32.01
CA ASN A 410 -3.06 -26.60 33.24
C ASN A 410 -3.40 -25.22 33.83
N LYS A 411 -4.18 -25.16 34.92
CA LYS A 411 -4.59 -23.90 35.57
C LYS A 411 -3.45 -22.94 35.96
N ASP A 412 -2.22 -23.45 36.09
CA ASP A 412 -1.04 -22.68 36.49
C ASP A 412 -0.09 -22.40 35.31
N THR A 413 -0.36 -22.95 34.12
CA THR A 413 0.49 -22.82 32.93
C THR A 413 -0.37 -22.81 31.68
N TYR A 414 -0.60 -21.62 31.15
CA TYR A 414 -1.41 -21.36 29.97
C TYR A 414 -1.02 -19.99 29.38
N ASP A 415 -1.46 -19.71 28.16
CA ASP A 415 -1.21 -18.43 27.51
C ASP A 415 -2.09 -17.32 28.04
N GLN A 416 -1.52 -16.12 28.14
CA GLN A 416 -2.25 -14.94 28.57
C GLN A 416 -1.84 -13.72 27.75
N LEU A 417 -2.82 -12.97 27.26
CA LEU A 417 -2.62 -11.62 26.77
C LEU A 417 -2.92 -10.62 27.90
N ARG A 418 -1.91 -9.87 28.36
CA ARG A 418 -2.12 -8.81 29.37
C ARG A 418 -2.25 -7.47 28.68
N VAL A 419 -3.34 -6.73 28.88
CA VAL A 419 -3.66 -5.51 28.15
C VAL A 419 -3.89 -4.31 29.07
N GLY A 420 -3.37 -3.14 28.71
CA GLY A 420 -3.84 -1.85 29.21
C GLY A 420 -3.27 -1.39 30.55
N GLU A 421 -2.10 -1.87 30.95
CA GLU A 421 -1.44 -1.43 32.20
C GLU A 421 -1.15 0.08 32.22
N ASN A 422 -0.88 0.67 31.06
CA ASN A 422 -0.64 2.11 30.87
C ASN A 422 -1.81 2.82 30.19
N TYR A 423 -2.95 2.14 29.97
CA TYR A 423 -4.07 2.74 29.26
C TYR A 423 -4.70 3.88 30.06
N THR A 424 -4.71 5.08 29.47
CA THR A 424 -5.31 6.29 30.06
C THR A 424 -6.50 6.85 29.27
N GLY A 425 -6.88 6.17 28.18
CA GLY A 425 -8.00 6.57 27.33
C GLY A 425 -9.36 6.42 28.01
N GLY A 426 -10.37 7.09 27.44
CA GLY A 426 -11.76 6.98 27.90
C GLY A 426 -12.60 5.95 27.12
N SER A 427 -12.01 5.25 26.15
CA SER A 427 -12.69 4.23 25.33
C SER A 427 -12.45 2.83 25.94
N ASN A 428 -12.18 1.80 25.13
CA ASN A 428 -11.90 0.46 25.60
C ASN A 428 -10.46 0.08 25.25
N ALA A 429 -9.66 -0.33 26.25
CA ALA A 429 -8.31 -0.86 26.01
C ALA A 429 -8.35 -2.18 25.22
N VAL A 430 -9.44 -2.94 25.33
CA VAL A 430 -9.68 -4.19 24.60
C VAL A 430 -10.90 -4.02 23.71
N SER A 431 -10.72 -4.13 22.40
CA SER A 431 -11.79 -4.00 21.40
C SER A 431 -11.77 -5.15 20.38
N LEU A 432 -12.73 -6.07 20.49
CA LEU A 432 -12.91 -7.18 19.56
C LEU A 432 -13.89 -6.76 18.46
N TYR A 433 -13.40 -6.69 17.22
CA TYR A 433 -14.23 -6.36 16.07
C TYR A 433 -14.94 -7.59 15.52
N SER A 434 -15.92 -7.36 14.64
CA SER A 434 -16.61 -8.45 13.94
C SER A 434 -15.60 -9.35 13.21
N GLY A 435 -15.69 -10.66 13.43
CA GLY A 435 -14.75 -11.65 12.89
C GLY A 435 -13.67 -12.12 13.86
N ALA A 436 -13.48 -11.45 15.01
CA ALA A 436 -12.50 -11.87 16.01
C ALA A 436 -12.82 -13.28 16.54
N THR A 437 -11.84 -14.18 16.56
CA THR A 437 -12.03 -15.59 16.97
C THR A 437 -11.12 -15.97 18.14
N LEU A 438 -11.56 -16.97 18.91
CA LEU A 438 -10.77 -17.58 19.98
C LEU A 438 -10.48 -19.04 19.62
N ASN A 439 -9.19 -19.38 19.54
CA ASN A 439 -8.71 -20.73 19.31
C ASN A 439 -8.01 -21.22 20.57
N LEU A 440 -8.51 -22.28 21.21
CA LEU A 440 -7.77 -22.92 22.30
C LEU A 440 -7.01 -24.14 21.76
N VAL A 441 -5.77 -24.26 22.19
CA VAL A 441 -4.91 -25.42 21.91
C VAL A 441 -4.60 -26.11 23.23
N MET A 442 -4.95 -27.39 23.34
CA MET A 442 -4.59 -28.18 24.52
C MET A 442 -3.14 -28.66 24.35
N PHE A 443 -2.24 -28.14 25.18
CA PHE A 443 -0.81 -28.45 25.07
C PHE A 443 -0.52 -29.90 25.48
N ASP A 444 0.49 -30.52 24.89
CA ASP A 444 0.85 -31.92 25.20
C ASP A 444 1.02 -32.14 26.71
N GLY A 445 0.34 -33.16 27.25
CA GLY A 445 0.31 -33.46 28.68
C GLY A 445 -0.67 -32.61 29.50
N TRP A 446 -1.65 -31.96 28.85
CA TRP A 446 -2.62 -31.12 29.54
C TRP A 446 -3.42 -31.84 30.63
N SER A 447 -3.80 -31.07 31.64
CA SER A 447 -4.66 -31.53 32.75
C SER A 447 -5.54 -30.38 33.21
N VAL A 448 -6.84 -30.53 33.01
CA VAL A 448 -7.85 -29.53 33.38
C VAL A 448 -8.87 -30.16 34.33
N ASN A 449 -9.19 -29.47 35.42
CA ASN A 449 -10.21 -29.87 36.37
C ASN A 449 -11.48 -29.04 36.20
N ASN A 450 -12.62 -29.63 36.54
CA ASN A 450 -13.87 -28.90 36.69
C ASN A 450 -13.69 -27.73 37.67
N GLY A 451 -14.04 -26.52 37.23
CA GLY A 451 -13.89 -25.27 37.98
C GLY A 451 -12.55 -24.56 37.79
N ASP A 452 -11.59 -25.12 37.05
CA ASP A 452 -10.39 -24.39 36.66
C ASP A 452 -10.78 -23.17 35.81
N GLN A 453 -10.17 -22.03 36.10
CA GLN A 453 -10.39 -20.76 35.41
C GLN A 453 -9.09 -20.32 34.74
N PHE A 454 -9.22 -19.80 33.52
CA PHE A 454 -8.11 -19.30 32.71
C PHE A 454 -8.44 -17.87 32.28
N THR A 455 -7.70 -16.90 32.79
CA THR A 455 -7.81 -15.50 32.37
C THR A 455 -7.01 -15.31 31.09
N ILE A 456 -7.67 -15.47 29.95
CA ILE A 456 -7.03 -15.47 28.63
C ILE A 456 -6.72 -14.04 28.13
N ILE A 457 -7.51 -13.06 28.57
CA ILE A 457 -7.16 -11.64 28.49
C ILE A 457 -7.27 -11.03 29.90
N ASP A 458 -6.14 -10.57 30.43
CA ASP A 458 -6.01 -9.81 31.69
C ASP A 458 -6.02 -8.32 31.36
N ASN A 459 -7.20 -7.68 31.49
CA ASN A 459 -7.42 -6.29 31.12
C ASN A 459 -7.14 -5.38 32.32
N ARG A 460 -5.89 -4.93 32.44
CA ARG A 460 -5.37 -4.09 33.52
C ARG A 460 -5.91 -2.65 33.50
N SER A 461 -6.69 -2.27 32.49
CA SER A 461 -7.35 -0.97 32.44
C SER A 461 -8.58 -0.92 33.35
N SER A 462 -9.23 0.24 33.47
CA SER A 462 -10.53 0.37 34.16
C SER A 462 -11.73 0.24 33.22
N THR A 463 -11.48 -0.07 31.94
CA THR A 463 -12.48 -0.02 30.88
C THR A 463 -12.95 -1.42 30.53
N ALA A 464 -14.24 -1.57 30.22
CA ALA A 464 -14.82 -2.86 29.84
C ALA A 464 -14.21 -3.39 28.52
N VAL A 465 -14.35 -4.69 28.26
CA VAL A 465 -14.12 -5.24 26.92
C VAL A 465 -15.24 -4.76 26.00
N SER A 466 -14.87 -4.26 24.81
CA SER A 466 -15.81 -3.96 23.75
C SER A 466 -15.87 -5.12 22.76
N GLY A 467 -17.08 -5.58 22.41
CA GLY A 467 -17.30 -6.72 21.52
C GLY A 467 -17.12 -8.08 22.19
N THR A 468 -17.28 -9.14 21.40
CA THR A 468 -17.09 -10.53 21.81
C THR A 468 -16.37 -11.29 20.70
N PHE A 469 -15.84 -12.47 21.02
CA PHE A 469 -15.39 -13.40 19.99
C PHE A 469 -16.61 -13.92 19.21
N GLU A 470 -16.43 -14.19 17.92
CA GLU A 470 -17.49 -14.65 17.04
C GLU A 470 -18.08 -15.98 17.53
N GLY A 471 -19.41 -16.03 17.63
CA GLY A 471 -20.14 -17.19 18.15
C GLY A 471 -20.04 -17.43 19.66
N LEU A 472 -19.30 -16.59 20.39
CA LEU A 472 -19.04 -16.72 21.83
C LEU A 472 -19.59 -15.52 22.60
N ALA A 473 -20.91 -15.41 22.73
CA ALA A 473 -21.53 -14.39 23.58
C ALA A 473 -21.22 -14.60 25.08
N GLU A 474 -21.52 -13.60 25.91
CA GLU A 474 -21.40 -13.72 27.38
C GLU A 474 -22.10 -14.98 27.90
N GLY A 475 -21.37 -15.80 28.67
CA GLY A 475 -21.87 -17.05 29.22
C GLY A 475 -22.04 -18.18 28.21
N GLN A 476 -21.54 -18.03 26.98
CA GLN A 476 -21.60 -19.10 25.98
C GLN A 476 -20.73 -20.28 26.40
N GLN A 477 -21.16 -21.49 26.02
CA GLN A 477 -20.38 -22.71 26.22
C GLN A 477 -19.84 -23.23 24.89
N PHE A 478 -18.63 -23.78 24.93
CA PHE A 478 -17.98 -24.41 23.79
C PHE A 478 -17.07 -25.55 24.28
N SER A 479 -16.72 -26.49 23.41
CA SER A 479 -15.97 -27.68 23.80
C SER A 479 -14.76 -27.94 22.91
N ILE A 480 -13.63 -28.28 23.52
CA ILE A 480 -12.37 -28.67 22.87
C ILE A 480 -11.81 -29.88 23.62
N ASP A 481 -11.42 -30.93 22.89
CA ASP A 481 -10.89 -32.20 23.43
C ASP A 481 -11.70 -32.82 24.58
N GLY A 482 -13.03 -32.69 24.51
CA GLY A 482 -13.95 -33.24 25.51
C GLY A 482 -14.07 -32.41 26.79
N ILE A 483 -13.37 -31.28 26.91
CA ILE A 483 -13.59 -30.28 27.96
C ILE A 483 -14.59 -29.24 27.44
N THR A 484 -15.60 -28.96 28.24
CA THR A 484 -16.54 -27.87 28.00
C THR A 484 -16.12 -26.66 28.81
N PHE A 485 -15.98 -25.52 28.15
CA PHE A 485 -15.69 -24.24 28.77
C PHE A 485 -16.91 -23.33 28.73
N ASN A 486 -16.99 -22.43 29.70
CA ASN A 486 -17.88 -21.28 29.70
C ASN A 486 -17.05 -19.99 29.65
N ILE A 487 -17.43 -19.02 28.82
CA ILE A 487 -16.71 -17.74 28.70
C ILE A 487 -17.46 -16.59 29.40
N THR A 488 -16.71 -15.69 30.03
CA THR A 488 -17.19 -14.39 30.51
C THR A 488 -16.24 -13.27 30.08
N TYR A 489 -16.80 -12.11 29.74
CA TYR A 489 -16.09 -10.87 29.38
C TYR A 489 -16.05 -9.86 30.54
N VAL A 490 -16.55 -10.27 31.71
CA VAL A 490 -16.58 -9.48 32.96
C VAL A 490 -15.94 -10.28 34.10
N GLY A 491 -14.96 -11.13 33.78
CA GLY A 491 -14.23 -11.93 34.75
C GLY A 491 -13.25 -11.10 35.58
N GLY A 492 -12.56 -11.76 36.51
CA GLY A 492 -11.53 -11.16 37.35
C GLY A 492 -12.02 -9.95 38.16
N ASP A 493 -11.49 -8.78 37.87
CA ASP A 493 -11.87 -7.49 38.48
C ASP A 493 -13.08 -6.81 37.81
N GLY A 494 -13.69 -7.46 36.82
CA GLY A 494 -14.95 -7.06 36.20
C GLY A 494 -14.84 -6.72 34.71
N ASN A 495 -13.64 -6.82 34.13
CA ASN A 495 -13.35 -6.50 32.73
C ASN A 495 -12.34 -7.45 32.06
N ASP A 496 -12.06 -8.60 32.68
CA ASP A 496 -11.24 -9.66 32.08
C ASP A 496 -12.06 -10.60 31.18
N ILE A 497 -11.37 -11.23 30.22
CA ILE A 497 -11.92 -12.38 29.51
C ILE A 497 -11.43 -13.66 30.18
N VAL A 498 -12.36 -14.41 30.77
CA VAL A 498 -12.08 -15.63 31.52
C VAL A 498 -12.88 -16.79 30.94
N ILE A 499 -12.22 -17.94 30.77
CA ILE A 499 -12.90 -19.20 30.46
C ILE A 499 -12.83 -20.13 31.67
N THR A 500 -13.94 -20.80 31.98
CA THR A 500 -14.08 -21.72 33.12
C THR A 500 -14.41 -23.11 32.63
N ALA A 501 -13.61 -24.11 33.02
CA ALA A 501 -13.88 -25.51 32.68
C ALA A 501 -15.09 -26.05 33.48
N LEU A 502 -16.03 -26.70 32.80
CA LEU A 502 -17.25 -27.28 33.38
C LEU A 502 -17.15 -28.78 33.64
N ASN A 503 -16.05 -29.40 33.22
CA ASN A 503 -15.71 -30.79 33.50
C ASN A 503 -14.20 -30.98 33.53
N SER A 504 -13.75 -32.07 34.14
CA SER A 504 -12.33 -32.44 34.14
C SER A 504 -11.97 -33.30 32.94
N GLY A 505 -10.69 -33.28 32.57
CA GLY A 505 -10.06 -34.24 31.68
C GLY A 505 -8.54 -34.06 31.67
N THR A 506 -7.88 -34.99 31.01
CA THR A 506 -6.42 -35.03 30.89
C THR A 506 -6.07 -35.57 29.53
N ASP A 507 -4.89 -35.20 29.03
CA ASP A 507 -4.37 -35.71 27.77
C ASP A 507 -4.40 -37.27 27.75
N PRO A 508 -5.14 -37.89 26.82
CA PRO A 508 -5.23 -39.35 26.70
C PRO A 508 -3.90 -40.03 26.35
N SER A 509 -2.91 -39.26 25.86
CA SER A 509 -1.56 -39.75 25.57
C SER A 509 -0.71 -39.97 26.83
N THR A 510 -1.08 -39.36 27.96
CA THR A 510 -0.41 -39.59 29.24
C THR A 510 -0.84 -40.96 29.82
N PRO A 511 0.10 -41.87 30.13
CA PRO A 511 -0.26 -43.17 30.72
C PRO A 511 -1.03 -42.94 32.01
N ASN A 512 -2.26 -43.44 32.07
CA ASN A 512 -3.12 -43.38 33.24
C ASN A 512 -2.39 -43.95 34.47
N THR A 513 -1.78 -43.08 35.30
CA THR A 513 -1.04 -43.49 36.50
C THR A 513 -1.96 -44.08 37.58
N GLY A 514 -3.29 -44.05 37.38
CA GLY A 514 -4.28 -44.74 38.20
C GLY A 514 -4.06 -46.25 38.28
N VAL A 515 -3.60 -46.90 37.20
CA VAL A 515 -3.23 -48.32 37.23
C VAL A 515 -1.86 -48.57 37.88
N MET A 516 -0.93 -47.62 37.83
CA MET A 516 0.37 -47.76 38.52
C MET A 516 0.28 -47.56 40.05
N LYS A 517 -0.61 -46.66 40.52
CA LYS A 517 -0.87 -46.49 41.96
C LYS A 517 -1.61 -47.68 42.58
N LEU A 518 -2.48 -48.35 41.84
CA LEU A 518 -3.17 -49.56 42.34
C LEU A 518 -2.22 -50.77 42.45
N VAL A 519 -1.22 -50.85 41.57
CA VAL A 519 -0.19 -51.91 41.59
C VAL A 519 0.85 -51.70 42.71
N GLN A 520 1.17 -50.46 43.09
CA GLN A 520 2.09 -50.18 44.21
C GLN A 520 1.42 -50.22 45.60
N SER A 521 0.12 -49.90 45.70
CA SER A 521 -0.61 -49.91 46.98
C SER A 521 -1.13 -51.29 47.39
N ASN A 522 -1.01 -52.31 46.52
CA ASN A 522 -1.53 -53.65 46.80
C ASN A 522 -0.63 -54.77 46.22
N PRO A 523 0.51 -55.11 46.85
CA PRO A 523 1.41 -56.17 46.36
C PRO A 523 0.78 -57.57 46.31
N ALA A 524 -0.44 -57.76 46.84
CA ALA A 524 -1.19 -59.01 46.80
C ALA A 524 -1.91 -59.28 45.46
N LEU A 525 -2.07 -58.28 44.59
CA LEU A 525 -2.78 -58.44 43.30
C LEU A 525 -1.90 -59.00 42.16
N VAL A 526 -0.59 -59.16 42.37
CA VAL A 526 0.36 -59.64 41.35
C VAL A 526 0.61 -61.16 41.41
N ALA A 527 -0.03 -61.90 42.32
CA ALA A 527 0.12 -63.36 42.40
C ALA A 527 -0.95 -64.18 41.66
N GLY A 528 -1.97 -63.53 41.06
CA GLY A 528 -3.17 -64.22 40.57
C GLY A 528 -3.31 -64.44 39.07
N LEU A 529 -2.57 -63.74 38.21
CA LEU A 529 -2.74 -63.85 36.75
C LEU A 529 -1.39 -63.90 36.06
N GLY A 530 -0.83 -65.10 36.02
CA GLY A 530 0.24 -65.42 35.10
C GLY A 530 -0.29 -65.57 33.66
N ILE A 531 0.55 -65.11 32.73
CA ILE A 531 0.63 -65.47 31.29
C ILE A 531 -0.53 -64.86 30.46
N ILE A 532 -0.30 -63.92 29.53
CA ILE A 532 0.37 -64.06 28.22
C ILE A 532 0.82 -62.66 27.71
N THR A 533 2.11 -62.56 27.43
CA THR A 533 2.86 -61.87 26.33
C THR A 533 2.10 -60.92 25.37
N ALA A 534 2.65 -59.82 24.84
CA ALA A 534 4.01 -59.43 24.42
C ALA A 534 4.07 -57.89 24.31
N GLY A 535 5.17 -57.15 24.31
CA GLY A 535 6.59 -57.45 24.33
C GLY A 535 7.33 -56.29 23.66
N LEU A 536 8.05 -55.46 24.42
CA LEU A 536 9.33 -54.85 24.03
C LEU A 536 9.90 -54.05 25.22
N LEU A 537 10.98 -54.54 25.83
CA LEU A 537 12.07 -53.71 26.38
C LEU A 537 13.24 -54.64 26.77
N ILE A 538 14.03 -54.94 25.73
CA ILE A 538 15.50 -55.03 25.67
C ILE A 538 16.20 -55.84 26.78
N VAL A 539 16.70 -57.01 26.39
CA VAL A 539 17.72 -57.81 27.06
C VAL A 539 19.11 -57.31 26.61
N LEU A 540 20.03 -57.05 27.55
CA LEU A 540 21.26 -57.86 27.73
C LEU A 540 22.21 -57.26 28.77
N ALA A 541 22.26 -57.97 29.90
CA ALA A 541 23.32 -57.91 30.88
C ALA A 541 24.62 -58.57 30.35
N VAL A 542 25.76 -57.97 30.65
CA VAL A 542 27.03 -58.70 30.80
C VAL A 542 27.50 -58.51 32.23
N ARG A 543 27.46 -59.59 33.03
CA ARG A 543 28.55 -60.05 33.92
C ARG A 543 28.06 -61.26 34.73
N ARG A 544 28.38 -62.46 34.25
CA ARG A 544 28.46 -63.66 35.09
C ARG A 544 29.76 -63.61 35.90
N LYS A 545 29.65 -63.96 37.17
CA LYS A 545 30.76 -64.22 38.10
C LYS A 545 30.90 -65.75 38.30
N VAL A 546 32.11 -66.13 38.71
CA VAL A 546 32.55 -67.36 39.42
C VAL A 546 32.99 -68.58 38.58
N THR A 547 34.29 -68.92 38.58
CA THR A 547 34.92 -70.03 39.37
C THR A 547 36.40 -70.23 38.98
N GLN A 548 37.33 -69.93 39.89
CA GLN A 548 38.13 -70.89 40.68
C GLN A 548 38.68 -70.17 41.90
#